data_AF-A0A4U8QE51-F1
#
_entry.id   AF-A0A4U8QE51-F1
#
_cell.length_a   1.000
_cell.length_b   1.000
_cell.length_c   1.000
_cell.angle_alpha   90.00
_cell.angle_beta   90.00
_cell.angle_gamma   90.00
#
_symmetry.space_group_name_H-M   'P 1'
#
loop_
_entity.id
_entity.type
_entity.pdbx_description
1 polymer ?
#
loop_
_entity_poly.entity_id
_entity_poly.type
_entity_poly.pdbx_seq_one_letter_code
_entity_poly.pdbx_strand_id
1 'polypeptide(L)'
;MKAFYARSKSFSRYAKEEAEVAVFMRCNGCENDPATDKGMQEKLQRLVQEGIQTVHAGVCTKDRDGKECPVISRILDMIAESGIEVVRGTH
;
A
#
# COMPACT_ATOMS: atom_id res chain seq x y z
N MET A 1 -4.61 -7.09 10.57
CA MET A 1 -6.00 -6.68 10.91
C MET A 1 -6.25 -6.39 12.38
N LYS A 2 -5.95 -7.26 13.36
CA LYS A 2 -6.16 -6.94 14.80
C LYS A 2 -5.61 -5.56 15.21
N ALA A 3 -4.40 -5.22 14.75
CA ALA A 3 -3.78 -3.92 15.07
C ALA A 3 -4.53 -2.70 14.50
N PHE A 4 -5.20 -2.83 13.35
CA PHE A 4 -6.04 -1.78 12.76
C PHE A 4 -7.30 -1.56 13.60
N TYR A 5 -8.03 -2.65 13.91
CA TYR A 5 -9.26 -2.56 14.73
C TYR A 5 -9.00 -2.01 16.13
N ALA A 6 -7.88 -2.42 16.74
CA ALA A 6 -7.46 -1.91 18.04
C ALA A 6 -6.79 -0.52 17.98
N ARG A 7 -6.66 0.09 16.79
CA ARG A 7 -5.99 1.39 16.58
C ARG A 7 -4.63 1.46 17.28
N SER A 8 -3.80 0.44 17.03
CA SER A 8 -2.51 0.24 17.72
C SER A 8 -1.33 0.25 16.75
N LYS A 9 -0.10 0.42 17.27
CA LYS A 9 1.13 0.51 16.47
C LYS A 9 1.00 1.58 15.38
N SER A 10 1.32 1.26 14.12
CA SER A 10 1.21 2.16 12.97
C SER A 10 -0.22 2.69 12.72
N PHE A 11 -1.25 2.08 13.32
CA PHE A 11 -2.66 2.50 13.18
C PHE A 11 -3.16 3.39 14.33
N SER A 12 -2.32 3.73 15.31
CA SER A 12 -2.69 4.67 16.38
C SER A 12 -2.99 6.06 15.86
N ARG A 13 -2.45 6.42 14.69
CA ARG A 13 -2.77 7.66 13.97
C ARG A 13 -4.27 7.80 13.72
N TYR A 14 -4.96 6.68 13.51
CA TYR A 14 -6.39 6.67 13.23
C TYR A 14 -7.25 6.65 14.51
N ALA A 15 -6.71 6.93 15.70
CA ALA A 15 -7.44 6.78 16.97
C ALA A 15 -8.62 7.76 17.13
N LYS A 16 -8.63 8.88 16.38
CA LYS A 16 -9.65 9.93 16.48
C LYS A 16 -10.49 10.09 15.20
N GLU A 17 -10.39 9.15 14.28
CA GLU A 17 -11.09 9.19 13.00
C GLU A 17 -11.74 7.85 12.68
N GLU A 18 -12.90 7.90 12.03
CA GLU A 18 -13.49 6.70 11.43
C GLU A 18 -12.66 6.32 10.21
N ALA A 19 -12.05 5.15 10.28
CA ALA A 19 -11.26 4.60 9.18
C ALA A 19 -11.75 3.18 8.88
N GLU A 20 -11.82 2.85 7.59
CA GLU A 20 -12.22 1.56 7.08
C GLU A 20 -11.11 0.99 6.18
N VAL A 21 -10.95 -0.33 6.20
CA VAL A 21 -10.09 -1.01 5.22
C VAL A 21 -10.95 -1.34 4.00
N ALA A 22 -10.80 -0.55 2.94
CA ALA A 22 -11.58 -0.72 1.71
C ALA A 22 -11.05 -1.86 0.81
N VAL A 23 -9.72 -2.05 0.73
CA VAL A 23 -9.12 -2.97 -0.25
C VAL A 23 -7.79 -3.56 0.23
N PHE A 24 -7.51 -4.78 -0.24
CA PHE A 24 -6.18 -5.37 -0.24
C PHE A 24 -5.73 -5.61 -1.67
N MET A 25 -4.47 -5.31 -1.97
CA MET A 25 -3.90 -5.61 -3.27
C MET A 25 -2.57 -6.35 -3.14
N ARG A 26 -2.26 -7.14 -4.17
CA ARG A 26 -0.95 -7.76 -4.38
C ARG A 26 -0.29 -7.11 -5.59
N CYS A 27 1.04 -7.15 -5.62
CA CYS A 27 1.77 -6.92 -6.86
C CYS A 27 1.40 -7.99 -7.91
N ASN A 28 1.66 -7.71 -9.18
CA ASN A 28 1.43 -8.64 -10.29
C ASN A 28 2.64 -9.54 -10.60
N GLY A 29 3.57 -9.68 -9.65
CA GLY A 29 4.83 -10.38 -9.87
C GLY A 29 5.92 -9.46 -10.43
N CYS A 30 7.05 -10.06 -10.80
CA CYS A 30 8.27 -9.34 -11.19
C CYS A 30 8.54 -9.36 -12.70
N GLU A 31 7.67 -10.00 -13.48
CA GLU A 31 7.89 -10.26 -14.91
C GLU A 31 7.68 -9.02 -15.77
N ASN A 32 6.82 -8.08 -15.32
CA ASN A 32 6.48 -6.86 -16.03
C ASN A 32 6.84 -5.62 -15.21
N ASP A 33 7.15 -4.52 -15.89
CA ASP A 33 7.25 -3.19 -15.26
C ASP A 33 5.85 -2.74 -14.78
N PRO A 34 5.65 -2.48 -13.47
CA PRO A 34 4.38 -2.00 -12.94
C PRO A 34 3.82 -0.76 -13.64
N ALA A 35 4.67 0.10 -14.19
CA ALA A 35 4.24 1.30 -14.90
C ALA A 35 3.55 1.00 -16.24
N THR A 36 3.78 -0.18 -16.82
CA THR A 36 3.21 -0.59 -18.12
C THR A 36 2.28 -1.80 -18.01
N ASP A 37 2.28 -2.49 -16.87
CA ASP A 37 1.39 -3.59 -16.58
C ASP A 37 -0.07 -3.11 -16.44
N LYS A 38 -0.93 -3.54 -17.37
CA LYS A 38 -2.33 -3.11 -17.43
C LYS A 38 -3.09 -3.39 -16.14
N GLY A 39 -2.90 -4.58 -15.55
CA GLY A 39 -3.57 -4.95 -14.31
C GLY A 39 -3.13 -4.08 -13.13
N MET A 40 -1.87 -3.62 -13.11
CA MET A 40 -1.40 -2.67 -12.11
C MET A 40 -1.96 -1.27 -12.33
N GLN A 41 -2.03 -0.80 -13.57
CA GLN A 41 -2.64 0.50 -13.89
C GLN A 41 -4.12 0.55 -13.50
N GLU A 42 -4.88 -0.50 -13.79
CA GLU A 42 -6.30 -0.61 -13.40
C GLU A 42 -6.47 -0.58 -11.88
N LYS A 43 -5.62 -1.27 -11.13
CA LYS A 43 -5.62 -1.23 -9.65
C LYS A 43 -5.36 0.19 -9.14
N LEU A 44 -4.34 0.87 -9.67
CA LEU A 44 -4.02 2.24 -9.27
C LEU A 44 -5.18 3.20 -9.55
N GLN A 45 -5.76 3.12 -10.74
CA GLN A 45 -6.92 3.93 -11.11
C GLN A 45 -8.09 3.68 -10.15
N ARG A 46 -8.31 2.42 -9.77
CA ARG A 46 -9.38 2.06 -8.85
C ARG A 46 -9.15 2.59 -7.43
N LEU A 47 -7.91 2.60 -6.93
CA LEU A 47 -7.59 3.23 -5.64
C LEU A 47 -7.97 4.71 -5.62
N VAL A 48 -7.67 5.43 -6.70
CA VAL A 48 -8.03 6.84 -6.85
C VAL A 48 -9.55 7.02 -6.93
N GLN A 49 -10.23 6.21 -7.74
CA GLN A 49 -11.69 6.28 -7.91
C GLN A 49 -12.46 5.95 -6.62
N GLU A 50 -11.98 5.00 -5.83
CA GLU A 50 -12.57 4.63 -4.54
C GLU A 50 -12.24 5.64 -3.42
N GLY A 51 -11.45 6.68 -3.72
CA GLY A 51 -11.13 7.74 -2.76
C GLY A 51 -10.20 7.28 -1.63
N ILE A 52 -9.32 6.30 -1.91
CA ILE A 52 -8.37 5.79 -0.92
C ILE A 52 -7.38 6.89 -0.53
N GLN A 53 -7.32 7.20 0.76
CA GLN A 53 -6.46 8.28 1.28
C GLN A 53 -5.08 7.77 1.71
N THR A 54 -4.99 6.52 2.17
CA THR A 54 -3.73 5.96 2.67
C THR A 54 -3.58 4.48 2.30
N VAL A 55 -2.39 4.09 1.85
CA VAL A 55 -1.96 2.71 1.64
C VAL A 55 -0.87 2.34 2.65
N HIS A 56 -1.04 1.20 3.32
CA HIS A 56 -0.06 0.63 4.25
C HIS A 56 0.67 -0.54 3.60
N ALA A 57 1.99 -0.42 3.49
CA ALA A 57 2.88 -1.51 3.07
C ALA A 57 3.44 -2.22 4.30
N GLY A 58 3.26 -3.55 4.35
CA GLY A 58 3.71 -4.36 5.48
C GLY A 58 5.23 -4.52 5.55
N VAL A 59 5.78 -4.93 6.69
CA VAL A 59 7.22 -5.29 6.77
C VAL A 59 7.61 -6.46 5.86
N CYS A 60 6.63 -7.28 5.47
CA CYS A 60 6.81 -8.40 4.55
C CYS A 60 7.18 -8.00 3.12
N THR A 61 7.19 -6.70 2.78
CA THR A 61 7.71 -6.21 1.49
C THR A 61 9.24 -6.18 1.44
N LYS A 62 9.90 -6.43 2.57
CA LYS A 62 11.35 -6.40 2.73
C LYS A 62 11.93 -7.81 2.80
N ASP A 63 13.16 -7.96 2.33
CA ASP A 63 13.95 -9.18 2.51
C ASP A 63 14.53 -9.29 3.93
N ARG A 64 15.35 -10.31 4.16
CA ARG A 64 15.98 -10.59 5.47
C ARG A 64 16.96 -9.49 5.91
N ASP A 65 17.52 -8.75 4.95
CA ASP A 65 18.45 -7.65 5.18
C ASP A 65 17.71 -6.31 5.32
N GLY A 66 16.37 -6.33 5.25
CA GLY A 66 15.51 -5.15 5.39
C GLY A 66 15.37 -4.32 4.12
N LYS A 67 15.85 -4.82 2.97
CA LYS A 67 15.73 -4.13 1.68
C LYS A 67 14.35 -4.37 1.09
N GLU A 68 13.65 -3.28 0.72
CA GLU A 68 12.33 -3.36 0.08
C GLU A 68 12.45 -3.92 -1.35
N CYS A 69 11.49 -4.78 -1.73
CA CYS A 69 11.39 -5.30 -3.09
C CYS A 69 11.28 -4.13 -4.08
N PRO A 70 12.14 -4.05 -5.12
CA PRO A 70 12.18 -2.90 -6.03
C PRO A 70 10.87 -2.71 -6.81
N VAL A 71 10.20 -3.81 -7.17
CA VAL A 71 8.88 -3.78 -7.83
C VAL A 71 7.84 -3.17 -6.90
N ILE A 72 7.85 -3.55 -5.62
CA ILE A 72 6.93 -2.99 -4.63
C ILE A 72 7.26 -1.52 -4.38
N SER A 73 8.54 -1.14 -4.23
CA SER A 73 8.93 0.27 -4.09
C SER A 73 8.40 1.10 -5.25
N ARG A 74 8.55 0.63 -6.50
CA ARG A 74 8.01 1.35 -7.67
C ARG A 74 6.49 1.49 -7.62
N ILE A 75 5.76 0.44 -7.24
CA ILE A 75 4.30 0.50 -7.08
C ILE A 75 3.91 1.50 -6.00
N LEU A 76 4.60 1.52 -4.87
CA LEU A 76 4.35 2.46 -3.78
C LEU A 76 4.64 3.90 -4.20
N ASP A 77 5.69 4.12 -4.99
CA ASP A 77 5.99 5.45 -5.54
C ASP A 77 4.90 5.90 -6.51
N MET A 78 4.41 5.02 -7.39
CA MET A 78 3.27 5.33 -8.28
C MET A 78 1.98 5.67 -7.52
N ILE A 79 1.72 4.98 -6.39
CA ILE A 79 0.58 5.29 -5.51
C ILE A 79 0.77 6.67 -4.88
N ALA A 80 1.97 6.99 -4.38
CA ALA A 80 2.28 8.30 -3.82
C ALA A 80 2.17 9.43 -4.88
N GLU A 81 2.65 9.18 -6.09
CA GLU A 81 2.53 10.08 -7.25
C GLU A 81 1.07 10.37 -7.61
N SER A 82 0.13 9.45 -7.34
CA SER A 82 -1.32 9.68 -7.51
C SER A 82 -1.99 10.48 -6.39
N GLY A 83 -1.22 10.95 -5.40
CA GLY A 83 -1.73 11.76 -4.28
C GLY A 83 -2.24 10.94 -3.09
N ILE A 84 -1.98 9.64 -3.05
CA ILE A 84 -2.37 8.76 -1.94
C ILE A 84 -1.19 8.64 -0.97
N GLU A 85 -1.43 8.81 0.32
CA GLU A 85 -0.35 8.68 1.31
C GLU A 85 0.12 7.22 1.41
N VAL A 86 1.44 7.00 1.44
CA VAL A 86 2.02 5.66 1.63
C VAL A 86 2.74 5.56 2.97
N VAL A 87 2.33 4.59 3.78
CA VAL A 87 2.96 4.25 5.05
C VAL A 87 3.69 2.91 4.91
N ARG A 88 5.02 2.92 5.07
CA ARG A 88 5.86 1.72 4.90
C ARG A 88 6.19 1.03 6.22
N GLY A 89 6.47 -0.27 6.17
CA GLY A 89 6.95 -1.06 7.32
C GLY A 89 5.90 -1.28 8.41
N THR A 90 4.64 -1.42 8.02
CA THR A 90 3.52 -1.63 8.94
C THR A 90 3.33 -3.12 9.27
N HIS A 91 2.56 -3.40 10.32
CA HIS A 91 2.18 -4.73 10.81
C HIS A 91 3.31 -5.67 11.22
#